data_AF-A0AA41XAM2-F1
#
_entry.id   AF-A0AA41XAM2-F1
#
_cell.length_a   1.000
_cell.length_b   1.000
_cell.length_c   1.000
_cell.angle_alpha   90.00
_cell.angle_beta   90.00
_cell.angle_gamma   90.00
#
_symmetry.space_group_name_H-M   'P 1'
#
loop_
_entity.id
_entity.type
_entity.pdbx_description
1 polymer ?
#
loop_
_entity_poly.entity_id
_entity_poly.type
_entity_poly.pdbx_seq_one_letter_code
_entity_poly.pdbx_strand_id
1 'polypeptide(L)' 'MRNLRYLLNNKRDANQLAEDLQVQLEVNRFENVTVVPIPERKELIIQVPEADGALEDTVEAFMSDYKDGLILE' A
#
# COMPACT_ATOMS: atom_id res chain seq x y z
N MET A 1 -3.79 14.21 3.88
CA MET A 1 -3.79 12.80 3.43
C MET A 1 -2.96 12.72 2.16
N ARG A 2 -1.96 11.86 2.11
CA ARG A 2 -1.09 11.65 0.95
C ARG A 2 -1.39 10.29 0.32
N ASN A 3 -1.37 10.23 -1.01
CA ASN A 3 -1.54 8.98 -1.74
C ASN A 3 -0.18 8.40 -2.10
N LEU A 4 0.05 7.15 -1.71
CA LEU A 4 1.16 6.33 -2.19
C LEU A 4 0.60 5.40 -3.26
N ARG A 5 1.12 5.49 -4.49
CA ARG A 5 0.67 4.67 -5.62
C ARG A 5 1.75 3.67 -5.99
N TYR A 6 1.39 2.39 -5.98
CA TYR A 6 2.29 1.30 -6.28
C TYR A 6 1.82 0.55 -7.51
N LEU A 7 2.73 0.32 -8.45
CA LEU A 7 2.51 -0.62 -9.54
C LEU A 7 2.93 -2.01 -9.07
N LEU A 8 1.99 -2.95 -9.11
CA LEU A 8 2.16 -4.31 -8.63
C LEU A 8 2.82 -5.20 -9.68
N ASN A 9 3.70 -6.07 -9.23
CA ASN A 9 4.22 -7.15 -10.04
C ASN A 9 3.19 -8.29 -10.19
N ASN A 10 3.47 -9.27 -11.05
CA ASN A 10 2.54 -10.39 -11.31
C ASN A 10 2.51 -11.46 -10.22
N LYS A 11 3.19 -11.26 -9.08
CA LYS A 11 3.25 -12.30 -8.03
C LYS A 11 1.94 -12.44 -7.27
N ARG A 12 1.11 -11.41 -7.20
CA ARG A 12 -0.16 -11.40 -6.46
C ARG A 12 -1.24 -10.54 -7.10
N ASP A 13 -2.49 -10.90 -6.82
CA ASP A 13 -3.67 -10.10 -7.15
C ASP A 13 -3.74 -8.84 -6.27
N ALA A 14 -4.21 -7.73 -6.84
CA ALA A 14 -4.30 -6.46 -6.15
C ALA A 14 -5.26 -6.48 -4.96
N ASN A 15 -6.38 -7.20 -5.05
CA ASN A 15 -7.35 -7.28 -3.96
C ASN A 15 -6.77 -8.08 -2.78
N GLN A 16 -6.14 -9.22 -3.08
CA GLN A 16 -5.50 -10.02 -2.05
C GLN A 16 -4.40 -9.23 -1.34
N LEU A 17 -3.61 -8.46 -2.10
CA LEU A 17 -2.56 -7.63 -1.54
C LEU A 17 -3.11 -6.50 -0.67
N ALA A 18 -4.24 -5.91 -1.06
CA ALA A 18 -4.92 -4.89 -0.27
C ALA A 18 -5.37 -5.45 1.09
N GLU A 19 -5.98 -6.63 1.10
CA GLU A 19 -6.41 -7.30 2.33
C GLU A 19 -5.22 -7.62 3.24
N ASP A 20 -4.15 -8.20 2.71
CA ASP A 20 -2.95 -8.53 3.48
C ASP A 20 -2.29 -7.27 4.07
N LEU A 21 -2.19 -6.19 3.28
CA LEU A 21 -1.65 -4.93 3.76
C LEU A 21 -2.54 -4.31 4.84
N GLN A 22 -3.85 -4.38 4.68
CA GLN A 22 -4.79 -3.84 5.67
C GLN A 22 -4.63 -4.54 7.02
N VAL A 23 -4.50 -5.88 7.02
CA VAL A 23 -4.19 -6.66 8.24
C VAL A 23 -2.88 -6.21 8.88
N GLN A 24 -1.82 -5.99 8.09
CA GLN A 24 -0.54 -5.51 8.62
C GLN A 24 -0.65 -4.13 9.27
N LEU A 25 -1.41 -3.22 8.67
CA LEU A 25 -1.62 -1.87 9.20
C LEU A 25 -2.44 -1.92 10.50
N GLU A 26 -3.47 -2.75 10.57
CA GLU A 26 -4.28 -2.97 11.77
C GLU A 26 -3.45 -3.55 12.92
N VAL A 27 -2.58 -4.53 12.64
CA VAL A 27 -1.68 -5.12 13.65
C VAL A 27 -0.73 -4.06 14.24
N ASN A 28 -0.25 -3.13 13.42
CA ASN A 28 0.61 -2.03 13.87
C ASN A 28 -0.17 -0.85 14.46
N ARG A 29 -1.51 -0.95 14.56
CA ARG A 29 -2.41 0.09 15.08
C ARG A 29 -2.31 1.41 14.32
N PHE A 30 -2.01 1.35 13.01
CA PHE A 30 -2.07 2.52 12.16
C PHE A 30 -3.52 2.85 11.85
N GLU A 31 -3.98 4.01 12.32
CA GLU A 31 -5.34 4.49 12.10
C GLU A 31 -5.40 5.45 10.90
N ASN A 32 -6.60 5.63 10.33
CA ASN A 32 -6.86 6.54 9.21
C ASN A 32 -6.09 6.20 7.92
N VAL A 33 -5.83 4.91 7.69
CA VAL A 33 -5.25 4.41 6.42
C VAL A 33 -6.35 3.84 5.55
N THR A 34 -6.31 4.13 4.25
CA THR A 34 -7.21 3.51 3.28
C THR A 34 -6.39 2.81 2.21
N VAL A 35 -6.67 1.54 1.96
CA VAL A 35 -6.01 0.74 0.92
C VAL A 35 -7.03 0.45 -0.18
N VAL A 36 -6.74 0.91 -1.40
CA VAL A 36 -7.62 0.79 -2.56
C VAL A 36 -6.92 0.00 -3.66
N PRO A 37 -7.35 -1.25 -3.93
CA PRO A 37 -6.85 -2.00 -5.07
C PRO A 37 -7.47 -1.50 -6.39
N ILE A 38 -6.67 -1.46 -7.44
CA ILE A 38 -7.11 -1.23 -8.82
C ILE A 38 -6.59 -2.39 -9.69
N PRO A 39 -7.28 -3.55 -9.70
CA PRO A 39 -6.78 -4.78 -10.32
C PRO A 39 -6.55 -4.64 -11.83
N GLU A 40 -7.44 -3.92 -12.52
CA GLU A 40 -7.38 -3.66 -13.97
C GLU A 40 -6.08 -2.95 -14.41
N ARG A 41 -5.46 -2.19 -13.50
CA ARG A 41 -4.22 -1.45 -13.76
C ARG A 41 -3.02 -2.05 -13.03
N LYS A 42 -3.21 -3.13 -12.28
CA LYS A 42 -2.23 -3.70 -11.34
C LYS A 42 -1.70 -2.62 -10.40
N GLU A 43 -2.58 -1.77 -9.89
CA GLU A 43 -2.19 -0.70 -8.98
C GLU A 43 -2.75 -0.95 -7.58
N LEU A 44 -2.03 -0.45 -6.59
CA LEU A 44 -2.51 -0.31 -5.22
C LEU A 44 -2.32 1.15 -4.80
N ILE A 45 -3.40 1.78 -4.34
CA ILE A 45 -3.36 3.15 -3.79
C ILE A 45 -3.52 3.05 -2.28
N ILE A 46 -2.58 3.67 -1.56
CA ILE A 46 -2.60 3.69 -0.10
C ILE A 46 -2.67 5.15 0.32
N GLN A 47 -3.72 5.50 1.05
CA GLN A 47 -3.93 6.85 1.56
C GLN A 47 -3.46 6.89 3.01
N VAL A 48 -2.44 7.70 3.26
CA VAL A 48 -1.77 7.82 4.56
C VAL A 48 -1.89 9.25 5.11
N PRO A 49 -1.94 9.44 6.44
CA PRO A 49 -1.83 10.78 7.02
C PRO A 49 -0.46 11.41 6.69
N GLU A 50 -0.42 12.74 6.52
CA GLU A 50 0.76 13.48 6.01
C GLU A 50 2.01 13.47 6.92
N ALA A 51 1.91 12.94 8.14
CA ALA A 51 2.94 13.08 9.17
C ALA A 51 3.33 11.75 9.84
N ASP A 52 3.08 10.60 9.21
CA ASP A 52 3.39 9.29 9.79
C ASP A 52 4.49 8.56 9.02
N GLY A 53 5.74 8.89 9.33
CA GLY A 53 6.91 8.27 8.69
C GLY A 53 7.02 6.77 8.99
N ALA A 54 6.62 6.33 10.19
CA ALA A 54 6.67 4.92 10.57
C ALA A 54 5.69 4.07 9.74
N LEU A 55 4.54 4.65 9.40
CA LEU A 55 3.55 4.05 8.53
C LEU A 55 4.04 3.97 7.08
N GLU A 56 4.62 5.04 6.56
CA GLU A 56 5.25 5.05 5.24
C GLU A 56 6.36 3.99 5.14
N ASP A 57 7.24 3.91 6.14
CA ASP A 57 8.30 2.89 6.20
C ASP A 57 7.73 1.47 6.23
N THR A 58 6.65 1.25 7.00
CA THR A 58 5.99 -0.07 7.09
C THR A 58 5.37 -0.47 5.76
N VAL A 59 4.65 0.45 5.12
CA VAL A 59 4.06 0.26 3.80
C VAL A 59 5.15 -0.03 2.76
N GLU A 60 6.22 0.76 2.77
CA GLU A 60 7.32 0.60 1.82
C GLU A 60 8.04 -0.74 2.00
N ALA A 61 8.27 -1.15 3.26
CA ALA A 61 8.86 -2.46 3.58
C ALA A 61 7.97 -3.62 3.09
N PHE A 62 6.65 -3.54 3.32
CA PHE A 62 5.71 -4.54 2.84
C PHE A 62 5.69 -4.60 1.30
N MET A 63 5.59 -3.44 0.65
CA MET A 63 5.46 -3.36 -0.81
C MET A 63 6.75 -3.71 -1.55
N SER A 64 7.91 -3.77 -0.88
CA SER A 64 9.20 -4.04 -1.50
C SER A 64 9.27 -5.36 -2.28
N ASP A 65 8.51 -6.40 -1.92
CA ASP A 65 8.50 -7.67 -2.67
C ASP A 65 7.42 -7.72 -3.77
N TYR A 66 6.46 -6.80 -3.71
CA TYR A 66 5.23 -6.80 -4.52
C TYR A 66 5.16 -5.67 -5.54
N LYS A 67 5.98 -4.63 -5.42
CA LYS A 67 6.03 -3.52 -6.38
C LYS A 67 7.01 -3.79 -7.52
N ASP A 68 6.62 -3.42 -8.74
CA ASP A 68 7.51 -3.27 -9.89
C ASP A 68 8.09 -1.84 -9.92
N GLY A 69 7.37 -0.88 -9.33
CA GLY A 69 7.80 0.52 -9.19
C GLY A 69 6.87 1.33 -8.28
N LEU A 70 7.35 2.49 -7.85
CA LEU A 70 6.60 3.49 -7.09
C LEU A 70 6.22 4.64 -8.04
N ILE A 71 4.94 4.99 -8.11
CA ILE A 71 4.47 6.17 -8.83
C ILE A 71 4.38 7.30 -7.80
N LEU A 72 5.43 8.13 -7.75
CA LEU A 72 5.42 9.37 -6.98
C LEU A 72 4.80 10.48 -7.85
N GLU A 73 3.66 11.01 -7.42
CA GLU A 73 3.14 12.31 -7.84
C GLU A 73 3.39 13.35 -6.75
#